data_AF-A0A7V5NAC0-F1
#
_entry.id   AF-A0A7V5NAC0-F1
#
_cell.length_a   1.000
_cell.length_b   1.000
_cell.length_c   1.000
_cell.angle_alpha   90.00
_cell.angle_beta   90.00
_cell.angle_gamma   90.00
#
_symmetry.space_group_name_H-M   'P 1'
#
loop_
_entity.id
_entity.type
_entity.pdbx_description
1 polymer ?
#
loop_
_entity_poly.entity_id
_entity_poly.type
_entity_poly.pdbx_seq_one_letter_code
_entity_poly.pdbx_strand_id
1 'polypeptide(L)'
;KAVNQAMDHVQSGIEELQKQIDEKRQQVKELEADVQRSEGVVAPGEIEKKRKEITRLKNELDDLAYRAERKARELDATVFEPLMKRILFAIQDVAKENKYDIILRGEAVLYGTSAVDITDEVIRKLNEDTSSTSGLIEGKNKAAEQTRPQGQTSESQPDNREETQKTSSQSSPTGSVEPSQPTPPSEGSAKKAQLPASTKKPKRPVDRQPD
;
A
#
# COMPACT_ATOMS: atom_id res chain seq x y z
N LYS A 1 -11.88 -21.18 -0.26
CA LYS A 1 -11.49 -20.92 -1.67
C LYS A 1 -11.43 -19.43 -2.02
N ALA A 2 -12.44 -18.62 -1.68
CA ALA A 2 -12.45 -17.17 -2.02
C ALA A 2 -11.27 -16.36 -1.44
N VAL A 3 -10.84 -16.63 -0.19
CA VAL A 3 -9.70 -15.93 0.43
C VAL A 3 -8.38 -16.23 -0.30
N ASN A 4 -8.11 -17.50 -0.60
CA ASN A 4 -6.91 -17.90 -1.34
C ASN A 4 -6.94 -17.31 -2.76
N GLN A 5 -8.07 -17.34 -3.44
CA GLN A 5 -8.20 -16.74 -4.78
C GLN A 5 -8.00 -15.22 -4.76
N ALA A 6 -8.48 -14.52 -3.73
CA ALA A 6 -8.25 -13.08 -3.56
C ALA A 6 -6.77 -12.78 -3.29
N MET A 7 -6.10 -13.59 -2.47
CA MET A 7 -4.65 -13.51 -2.29
C MET A 7 -3.91 -13.74 -3.62
N ASP A 8 -4.22 -14.82 -4.34
CA ASP A 8 -3.54 -15.18 -5.58
C ASP A 8 -3.67 -14.09 -6.65
N HIS A 9 -4.87 -13.51 -6.80
CA HIS A 9 -5.10 -12.45 -7.77
C HIS A 9 -4.34 -11.17 -7.40
N VAL A 10 -4.37 -10.76 -6.14
CA VAL A 10 -3.69 -9.53 -5.71
C VAL A 10 -2.17 -9.73 -5.72
N GLN A 11 -1.69 -10.90 -5.29
CA GLN A 11 -0.29 -11.29 -5.35
C GLN A 11 0.25 -11.27 -6.79
N SER A 12 -0.45 -11.92 -7.72
CA SER A 12 -0.10 -11.87 -9.15
C SER A 12 -0.09 -10.44 -9.69
N GLY A 13 -1.06 -9.63 -9.24
CA GLY A 13 -1.15 -8.22 -9.61
C GLY A 13 -0.06 -7.32 -9.03
N ILE A 14 0.58 -7.72 -7.92
CA ILE A 14 1.75 -7.05 -7.33
C ILE A 14 3.02 -7.52 -8.03
N GLU A 15 3.17 -8.81 -8.31
CA GLU A 15 4.32 -9.37 -9.04
C GLU A 15 4.45 -8.78 -10.44
N GLU A 16 3.33 -8.64 -11.16
CA GLU A 16 3.31 -7.99 -12.47
C GLU A 16 3.74 -6.51 -12.39
N LEU A 17 3.25 -5.78 -11.38
CA LEU A 17 3.68 -4.39 -11.17
C LEU A 17 5.16 -4.30 -10.82
N GLN A 18 5.67 -5.21 -9.99
CA GLN A 18 7.07 -5.26 -9.62
C GLN A 18 7.94 -5.49 -10.85
N LYS A 19 7.55 -6.42 -11.72
CA LYS A 19 8.24 -6.67 -12.99
C LYS A 19 8.24 -5.44 -13.90
N GLN A 20 7.10 -4.77 -14.04
CA GLN A 20 7.02 -3.53 -14.84
C GLN A 20 7.87 -2.40 -14.28
N ILE A 21 7.93 -2.27 -12.94
CA ILE A 21 8.80 -1.31 -12.25
C ILE A 21 10.27 -1.63 -12.56
N ASP A 22 10.68 -2.89 -12.48
CA ASP A 22 12.07 -3.30 -12.72
C ASP A 22 12.47 -3.10 -14.18
N GLU A 23 11.60 -3.44 -15.14
CA GLU A 23 11.81 -3.19 -16.56
C GLU A 23 11.97 -1.69 -16.86
N LYS A 24 11.06 -0.84 -16.36
CA LYS A 24 11.13 0.61 -16.57
C LYS A 24 12.33 1.24 -15.86
N ARG A 25 12.72 0.77 -14.67
CA ARG A 25 13.95 1.21 -13.99
C ARG A 25 15.17 0.93 -14.84
N GLN A 26 15.24 -0.26 -15.43
CA GLN A 26 16.36 -0.63 -16.29
C GLN A 26 16.39 0.24 -17.56
N GLN A 27 15.24 0.49 -18.18
CA GLN A 27 15.13 1.39 -19.34
C GLN A 27 15.56 2.83 -19.02
N VAL A 28 15.12 3.38 -17.89
CA VAL A 28 15.54 4.71 -17.43
C VAL A 28 17.05 4.76 -17.25
N LYS A 29 17.64 3.76 -16.59
CA LYS A 29 19.08 3.68 -16.35
C LYS A 29 19.88 3.60 -17.64
N GLU A 30 19.41 2.82 -18.61
CA GLU A 30 20.04 2.70 -19.92
C GLU A 30 19.96 4.02 -20.71
N LEU A 31 18.79 4.66 -20.75
CA LEU A 31 18.61 5.96 -21.39
C LEU A 31 19.44 7.07 -20.74
N GLU A 32 19.55 7.08 -19.41
CA GLU A 32 20.39 8.02 -18.68
C GLU A 32 21.88 7.84 -19.02
N ALA A 33 22.35 6.59 -19.02
CA ALA A 33 23.73 6.27 -19.41
C ALA A 33 24.00 6.65 -20.87
N ASP A 34 23.04 6.40 -21.76
CA ASP A 34 23.14 6.79 -23.16
C ASP A 34 23.19 8.30 -23.31
N VAL A 35 22.29 9.06 -22.69
CA VAL A 35 22.33 10.53 -22.72
C VAL A 35 23.68 11.06 -22.26
N GLN A 36 24.22 10.51 -21.17
CA GLN A 36 25.50 10.93 -20.62
C GLN A 36 26.69 10.60 -21.55
N ARG A 37 26.68 9.45 -22.23
CA ARG A 37 27.71 9.09 -23.23
C ARG A 37 27.59 9.90 -24.52
N SER A 38 26.37 10.24 -24.89
CA SER A 38 26.08 10.94 -26.14
C SER A 38 26.22 12.46 -26.02
N GLU A 39 26.42 12.97 -24.81
CA GLU A 39 26.52 14.39 -24.50
C GLU A 39 27.74 14.99 -25.24
N GLY A 40 27.47 15.90 -26.19
CA GLY A 40 28.49 16.51 -27.05
C GLY A 40 28.78 15.78 -28.37
N VAL A 41 28.21 14.60 -28.60
CA VAL A 41 28.36 13.84 -29.88
C VAL A 41 27.14 13.95 -30.77
N VAL A 42 25.93 14.01 -30.19
CA VAL A 42 24.65 14.15 -30.93
C VAL A 42 24.12 15.57 -30.90
N ALA A 43 23.23 15.86 -31.86
CA ALA A 43 22.53 17.13 -31.93
C ALA A 43 21.71 17.41 -30.65
N PRO A 44 21.64 18.67 -30.19
CA PRO A 44 20.95 19.03 -28.95
C PRO A 44 19.46 18.63 -28.93
N GLY A 45 18.80 18.63 -30.08
CA GLY A 45 17.39 18.22 -30.19
C GLY A 45 17.15 16.73 -29.92
N GLU A 46 18.12 15.86 -30.21
CA GLU A 46 18.04 14.42 -29.90
C GLU A 46 18.20 14.17 -28.39
N ILE A 47 19.11 14.90 -27.75
CA ILE A 47 19.33 14.86 -26.30
C ILE A 47 18.06 15.34 -25.57
N GLU A 48 17.42 16.40 -26.05
CA GLU A 48 16.19 16.92 -25.46
C GLU A 48 15.05 15.90 -25.54
N LYS A 49 14.90 15.19 -26.67
CA LYS A 49 13.92 14.09 -26.81
C LYS A 49 14.18 12.97 -25.81
N LYS A 50 15.44 12.52 -25.68
CA LYS A 50 15.81 11.48 -24.71
C LYS A 50 15.55 11.92 -23.27
N ARG A 51 15.85 13.18 -22.92
CA ARG A 51 15.56 13.75 -21.60
C ARG A 51 14.04 13.79 -21.32
N LYS A 52 13.22 14.16 -22.31
CA LYS A 52 11.75 14.11 -22.18
C LYS A 52 11.26 12.68 -21.96
N GLU A 53 11.81 11.70 -22.66
CA GLU A 53 11.45 10.29 -22.48
C GLU A 53 11.86 9.77 -21.08
N ILE A 54 13.05 10.12 -20.59
CA ILE A 54 13.47 9.79 -19.22
C ILE A 54 12.48 10.37 -18.21
N THR A 55 12.08 11.63 -18.35
CA THR A 55 11.08 12.25 -17.46
C THR A 55 9.74 11.53 -17.55
N ARG A 56 9.29 11.15 -18.76
CA ARG A 56 8.05 10.38 -18.94
C ARG A 56 8.12 9.03 -18.21
N LEU A 57 9.19 8.27 -18.40
CA LEU A 57 9.38 6.97 -17.77
C LEU A 57 9.50 7.08 -16.24
N LYS A 58 10.12 8.14 -15.73
CA LYS A 58 10.15 8.41 -14.27
C LYS A 58 8.76 8.66 -13.71
N ASN A 59 7.95 9.47 -14.38
CA ASN A 59 6.57 9.71 -13.96
C ASN A 59 5.73 8.41 -14.00
N GLU A 60 5.91 7.58 -15.04
CA GLU A 60 5.28 6.26 -15.12
C GLU A 60 5.75 5.33 -14.00
N LEU A 61 7.03 5.40 -13.61
CA LEU A 61 7.58 4.63 -12.49
C LEU A 61 6.92 5.02 -11.17
N ASP A 62 6.75 6.31 -10.92
CA ASP A 62 6.11 6.83 -9.71
C ASP A 62 4.63 6.42 -9.65
N ASP A 63 3.92 6.45 -10.78
CA ASP A 63 2.53 5.96 -10.86
C ASP A 63 2.44 4.45 -10.60
N LEU A 64 3.34 3.65 -11.17
CA LEU A 64 3.39 2.20 -10.90
C LEU A 64 3.71 1.91 -9.43
N ALA A 65 4.65 2.62 -8.83
CA ALA A 65 4.98 2.48 -7.41
C ALA A 65 3.76 2.80 -6.52
N TYR A 66 3.05 3.89 -6.82
CA TYR A 66 1.82 4.25 -6.10
C TYR A 66 0.72 3.19 -6.27
N ARG A 67 0.54 2.64 -7.48
CA ARG A 67 -0.42 1.55 -7.73
C ARG A 67 -0.05 0.28 -6.97
N ALA A 68 1.22 -0.06 -6.89
CA ALA A 68 1.70 -1.21 -6.13
C ALA A 68 1.41 -1.04 -4.64
N GLU A 69 1.72 0.13 -4.07
CA GLU A 69 1.41 0.45 -2.67
C GLU A 69 -0.10 0.44 -2.38
N ARG A 70 -0.93 0.92 -3.31
CA ARG A 70 -2.39 0.84 -3.22
C ARG A 70 -2.89 -0.59 -3.20
N LYS A 71 -2.42 -1.45 -4.11
CA LYS A 71 -2.78 -2.87 -4.14
C LYS A 71 -2.32 -3.62 -2.89
N ALA A 72 -1.13 -3.31 -2.37
CA ALA A 72 -0.66 -3.89 -1.12
C ALA A 72 -1.60 -3.55 0.05
N ARG A 73 -2.00 -2.28 0.18
CA ARG A 73 -2.99 -1.87 1.19
C ARG A 73 -4.36 -2.51 0.98
N GLU A 74 -4.77 -2.70 -0.28
CA GLU A 74 -6.01 -3.40 -0.60
C GLU A 74 -5.95 -4.87 -0.19
N LEU A 75 -4.82 -5.56 -0.40
CA LEU A 75 -4.61 -6.93 0.08
C LEU A 75 -4.79 -7.01 1.60
N ASP A 76 -4.15 -6.09 2.33
CA ASP A 76 -4.22 -6.04 3.78
C ASP A 76 -5.66 -5.87 4.26
N ALA A 77 -6.39 -4.91 3.68
CA ALA A 77 -7.75 -4.60 4.10
C ALA A 77 -8.79 -5.65 3.66
N THR A 78 -8.67 -6.19 2.45
CA THR A 78 -9.69 -7.05 1.84
C THR A 78 -9.47 -8.53 2.11
N VAL A 79 -8.22 -8.94 2.39
CA VAL A 79 -7.89 -10.34 2.57
C VAL A 79 -7.29 -10.62 3.94
N PHE A 80 -6.27 -9.86 4.35
CA PHE A 80 -5.58 -10.13 5.62
C PHE A 80 -6.45 -9.83 6.84
N GLU A 81 -7.09 -8.67 6.88
CA GLU A 81 -8.02 -8.30 7.97
C GLU A 81 -9.14 -9.32 8.20
N PRO A 82 -9.95 -9.72 7.19
CA PRO A 82 -11.02 -10.69 7.40
C PRO A 82 -10.47 -12.08 7.72
N LEU A 83 -9.30 -12.46 7.19
CA LEU A 83 -8.64 -13.70 7.58
C LEU A 83 -8.25 -13.68 9.06
N MET A 84 -7.64 -12.59 9.54
CA MET A 84 -7.25 -12.43 10.94
C MET A 84 -8.47 -12.49 11.87
N LYS A 85 -9.58 -11.85 11.48
CA LYS A 85 -10.85 -11.95 12.21
C LYS A 85 -11.34 -13.39 12.31
N ARG A 86 -11.27 -14.18 11.24
CA ARG A 86 -11.64 -15.61 11.25
C ARG A 86 -10.73 -16.45 12.14
N ILE A 87 -9.43 -16.19 12.10
CA ILE A 87 -8.47 -16.85 13.00
C ILE A 87 -8.83 -16.56 14.46
N LEU A 88 -9.12 -15.30 14.80
CA LEU A 88 -9.53 -14.92 16.16
C LEU A 88 -10.81 -15.63 16.61
N PHE A 89 -11.80 -15.79 15.72
CA PHE A 89 -13.01 -16.57 16.04
C PHE A 89 -12.70 -18.04 16.27
N ALA A 90 -11.91 -18.68 15.40
CA ALA A 90 -11.49 -20.07 15.59
C ALA A 90 -10.71 -20.27 16.89
N ILE A 91 -9.80 -19.34 17.24
CA ILE A 91 -9.10 -19.32 18.52
C ILE A 91 -10.09 -19.24 19.68
N GLN A 92 -11.08 -18.35 19.59
CA GLN A 92 -12.08 -18.17 20.65
C GLN A 92 -12.93 -19.43 20.87
N ASP A 93 -13.29 -20.14 19.80
CA ASP A 93 -14.09 -21.36 19.90
C ASP A 93 -13.27 -22.51 20.52
N VAL A 94 -12.03 -22.69 20.09
CA VAL A 94 -11.08 -23.64 20.72
C VAL A 94 -10.84 -23.29 22.19
N ALA A 95 -10.74 -21.99 22.51
CA ALA A 95 -10.59 -21.53 23.89
C ALA A 95 -11.79 -21.92 24.77
N LYS A 96 -13.01 -21.77 24.27
CA LYS A 96 -14.24 -22.12 24.99
C LYS A 96 -14.41 -23.63 25.13
N GLU A 97 -14.12 -24.40 24.08
CA GLU A 97 -14.24 -25.86 24.08
C GLU A 97 -13.28 -26.51 25.09
N ASN A 98 -12.03 -26.03 25.12
CA ASN A 98 -10.99 -26.55 26.02
C ASN A 98 -10.86 -25.78 27.34
N LYS A 99 -11.66 -24.74 27.55
CA LYS A 99 -11.68 -23.88 28.75
C LYS A 99 -10.33 -23.23 29.06
N TYR A 100 -9.70 -22.64 28.05
CA TYR A 100 -8.50 -21.83 28.24
C TYR A 100 -8.87 -20.41 28.67
N ASP A 101 -8.29 -19.95 29.78
CA ASP A 101 -8.48 -18.58 30.28
C ASP A 101 -7.57 -17.56 29.58
N ILE A 102 -6.39 -18.00 29.13
CA ILE A 102 -5.36 -17.15 28.50
C ILE A 102 -4.74 -17.88 27.32
N ILE A 103 -4.62 -17.17 26.20
CA ILE A 103 -3.92 -17.64 25.00
C ILE A 103 -2.82 -16.63 24.69
N LEU A 104 -1.60 -17.13 24.47
CA LEU A 104 -0.42 -16.34 24.17
C LEU A 104 0.05 -16.64 22.76
N ARG A 105 0.66 -15.64 22.11
CA ARG A 105 1.38 -15.87 20.85
C ARG A 105 2.63 -16.70 21.13
N GLY A 106 2.95 -17.64 20.24
CA GLY A 106 4.15 -18.48 20.37
C GLY A 106 5.45 -17.68 20.52
N GLU A 107 5.54 -16.52 19.85
CA GLU A 107 6.68 -15.59 19.94
C GLU A 107 6.93 -15.05 21.37
N ALA A 108 5.90 -15.00 22.22
CA ALA A 108 6.00 -14.54 23.60
C ALA A 108 6.34 -15.67 24.59
N VAL A 109 6.35 -16.92 24.14
CA VAL A 109 6.58 -18.10 24.98
C VAL A 109 8.04 -18.52 24.88
N LEU A 110 8.78 -18.43 25.98
CA LEU A 110 10.19 -18.85 26.02
C LEU A 110 10.35 -20.38 26.03
N TYR A 111 9.40 -21.08 26.64
CA TYR A 111 9.36 -22.54 26.71
C TYR A 111 7.92 -23.01 26.94
N GLY A 112 7.51 -24.00 26.16
CA GLY A 112 6.22 -24.67 26.27
C GLY A 112 6.32 -26.06 25.66
N THR A 113 5.57 -27.01 26.20
CA THR A 113 5.47 -28.36 25.61
C THR A 113 4.49 -28.33 24.43
N SER A 114 4.60 -29.25 23.48
CA SER A 114 3.64 -29.32 22.36
C SER A 114 2.20 -29.60 22.83
N ALA A 115 2.01 -30.11 24.05
CA ALA A 115 0.69 -30.36 24.62
C ALA A 115 -0.09 -29.08 24.98
N VAL A 116 0.57 -27.93 25.11
CA VAL A 116 -0.09 -26.63 25.33
C VAL A 116 -0.25 -25.83 24.04
N ASP A 117 0.24 -26.35 22.91
CA ASP A 117 0.09 -25.72 21.61
C ASP A 117 -1.26 -26.07 20.98
N ILE A 118 -2.09 -25.07 20.78
CA ILE A 118 -3.43 -25.20 20.19
C ILE A 118 -3.45 -24.92 18.68
N THR A 119 -2.29 -24.64 18.08
CA THR A 119 -2.18 -24.21 16.66
C THR A 119 -2.87 -25.19 15.73
N ASP A 120 -2.63 -26.49 15.91
CA ASP A 120 -3.23 -27.54 15.07
C ASP A 120 -4.76 -27.60 15.20
N GLU A 121 -5.28 -27.42 16.41
CA GLU A 121 -6.73 -27.41 16.67
C GLU A 121 -7.41 -26.20 16.03
N VAL A 122 -6.78 -25.03 16.13
CA VAL A 122 -7.26 -23.80 15.51
C VAL A 122 -7.25 -23.92 13.99
N ILE A 123 -6.19 -24.48 13.40
CA ILE A 123 -6.11 -24.73 11.95
C ILE A 123 -7.24 -25.65 11.50
N ARG A 124 -7.51 -26.74 12.25
CA ARG A 124 -8.61 -27.65 11.95
C ARG A 124 -9.96 -26.91 11.96
N LYS A 125 -10.23 -26.12 13.01
CA LYS A 125 -11.48 -25.37 13.15
C LYS A 125 -11.68 -24.34 12.03
N LEU A 126 -10.61 -23.61 11.70
CA LEU A 126 -10.63 -22.63 10.62
C LEU A 126 -10.94 -23.30 9.26
N ASN A 127 -10.38 -24.47 9.00
CA ASN A 127 -10.66 -25.22 7.77
C ASN A 127 -12.11 -25.72 7.70
N GLU A 128 -12.67 -26.20 8.82
CA GLU A 128 -14.08 -26.61 8.93
C GLU A 128 -15.04 -25.46 8.58
N ASP A 129 -14.82 -24.25 9.10
CA ASP A 129 -15.65 -23.07 8.83
C ASP A 129 -15.62 -22.64 7.34
N THR A 130 -14.45 -22.75 6.71
CA THR A 130 -14.30 -22.39 5.28
C THR A 130 -14.98 -23.39 4.33
N SER A 131 -15.12 -24.66 4.75
CA SER A 131 -15.87 -25.68 4.01
C SER A 131 -17.39 -25.53 4.19
N SER A 132 -17.82 -25.19 5.41
CA SER A 132 -19.23 -25.04 5.79
C SER A 132 -19.88 -23.80 5.14
N THR A 133 -19.13 -22.70 5.03
CA THR A 133 -19.61 -21.47 4.39
C THR A 133 -19.78 -21.61 2.87
N SER A 134 -19.00 -22.50 2.22
CA SER A 134 -19.13 -22.74 0.78
C SER A 134 -20.42 -23.49 0.42
N GLY A 135 -21.02 -24.24 1.35
CA GLY A 135 -22.26 -25.00 1.12
C GLY A 135 -23.55 -24.20 1.28
N LEU A 136 -23.54 -23.05 1.97
CA LEU A 136 -24.76 -22.24 2.19
C LEU A 136 -25.06 -21.24 1.07
N ILE A 137 -24.11 -20.92 0.19
CA ILE A 137 -24.32 -19.96 -0.90
C ILE A 137 -24.97 -20.61 -2.14
N GLU A 138 -24.84 -21.92 -2.32
CA GLU A 138 -25.40 -22.64 -3.48
C GLU A 138 -26.93 -22.91 -3.38
N GLY A 139 -27.53 -22.74 -2.19
CA GLY A 139 -28.95 -23.03 -1.95
C GLY A 139 -29.94 -21.90 -2.26
N LYS A 140 -29.50 -20.67 -2.54
CA LYS A 140 -30.41 -19.50 -2.66
C LYS A 140 -30.65 -18.98 -4.08
N ASN A 141 -29.94 -19.47 -5.10
CA ASN A 141 -30.07 -18.97 -6.48
C ASN A 141 -31.09 -19.73 -7.35
N LYS A 142 -31.92 -20.63 -6.80
CA LYS A 142 -32.92 -21.41 -7.56
C LYS A 142 -34.37 -20.93 -7.42
N ALA A 143 -34.66 -19.83 -6.72
CA ALA A 143 -36.03 -19.43 -6.38
C ALA A 143 -36.49 -18.05 -6.90
N ALA A 144 -35.72 -17.37 -7.77
CA ALA A 144 -36.05 -16.00 -8.21
C ALA A 144 -36.17 -15.83 -9.74
N GLU A 145 -36.52 -16.88 -10.47
CA GLU A 145 -36.82 -16.79 -11.90
C GLU A 145 -38.18 -17.41 -12.23
N GLN A 146 -39.25 -16.75 -11.75
CA GLN A 146 -40.59 -16.82 -12.33
C GLN A 146 -41.47 -15.80 -11.60
N THR A 147 -41.59 -14.60 -12.18
CA THR A 147 -42.84 -13.83 -12.39
C THR A 147 -42.44 -12.41 -12.82
N ARG A 148 -42.38 -12.18 -14.13
CA ARG A 148 -42.39 -10.86 -14.77
C ARG A 148 -43.70 -10.75 -15.55
N PRO A 149 -44.44 -9.64 -15.42
CA PRO A 149 -45.16 -9.06 -16.54
C PRO A 149 -44.55 -7.72 -16.96
N GLN A 150 -44.72 -7.45 -18.24
CA GLN A 150 -44.12 -6.39 -19.04
C GLN A 150 -44.92 -5.08 -18.96
N GLY A 151 -44.21 -3.96 -19.19
CA GLY A 151 -44.68 -2.84 -20.02
C GLY A 151 -45.53 -1.74 -19.36
N GLN A 152 -45.02 -0.51 -19.37
CA GLN A 152 -45.62 0.62 -20.12
C GLN A 152 -44.76 1.89 -20.03
N THR A 153 -44.46 2.42 -21.22
CA THR A 153 -44.08 3.79 -21.55
C THR A 153 -45.27 4.74 -21.32
N SER A 154 -45.02 5.96 -20.83
CA SER A 154 -45.79 7.17 -21.16
C SER A 154 -45.07 8.44 -20.69
N GLU A 155 -44.35 9.02 -21.65
CA GLU A 155 -44.24 10.42 -22.01
C GLU A 155 -45.37 11.35 -21.50
N SER A 156 -45.02 12.47 -20.83
CA SER A 156 -45.60 13.82 -21.06
C SER A 156 -44.88 14.92 -20.26
N GLN A 157 -44.23 15.84 -20.98
CA GLN A 157 -44.07 17.27 -20.63
C GLN A 157 -45.27 18.02 -21.27
N PRO A 158 -45.72 19.19 -20.75
CA PRO A 158 -45.11 20.49 -21.06
C PRO A 158 -45.02 21.43 -19.83
N ASP A 159 -43.99 22.27 -19.70
CA ASP A 159 -43.84 23.65 -20.23
C ASP A 159 -44.78 24.69 -19.57
N ASN A 160 -44.24 25.54 -18.68
CA ASN A 160 -44.41 26.99 -18.80
C ASN A 160 -43.42 27.82 -17.93
N ARG A 161 -42.84 28.82 -18.61
CA ARG A 161 -42.27 30.14 -18.20
C ARG A 161 -42.84 30.79 -16.92
N GLU A 162 -42.23 31.76 -16.22
CA GLU A 162 -41.34 32.90 -16.54
C GLU A 162 -40.77 33.41 -15.18
N GLU A 163 -39.46 33.65 -15.04
CA GLU A 163 -38.81 34.97 -15.00
C GLU A 163 -39.20 35.91 -13.83
N THR A 164 -38.28 36.12 -12.88
CA THR A 164 -37.98 37.49 -12.38
C THR A 164 -36.64 37.57 -11.65
N GLN A 165 -35.79 38.47 -12.14
CA GLN A 165 -34.57 38.97 -11.48
C GLN A 165 -34.92 40.03 -10.42
N LYS A 166 -34.10 40.12 -9.35
CA LYS A 166 -33.69 41.34 -8.61
C LYS A 166 -32.69 40.89 -7.53
N THR A 167 -31.39 41.17 -7.64
CA THR A 167 -30.65 42.42 -7.30
C THR A 167 -30.75 42.87 -5.83
N SER A 168 -29.61 43.40 -5.35
CA SER A 168 -29.31 43.98 -4.03
C SER A 168 -28.98 42.96 -2.93
N SER A 169 -28.06 43.15 -2.00
CA SER A 169 -26.78 43.89 -1.87
C SER A 169 -26.43 43.79 -0.38
N GLN A 170 -25.14 43.65 -0.07
CA GLN A 170 -24.47 44.14 1.14
C GLN A 170 -25.09 43.84 2.53
N SER A 171 -24.32 43.13 3.35
CA SER A 171 -24.01 43.59 4.71
C SER A 171 -22.77 42.85 5.25
N SER A 172 -21.65 43.58 5.33
CA SER A 172 -20.64 43.36 6.35
C SER A 172 -21.09 44.09 7.63
N PRO A 173 -20.63 43.66 8.82
CA PRO A 173 -19.66 44.53 9.48
C PRO A 173 -18.52 43.78 10.19
N THR A 174 -17.32 44.34 10.02
CA THR A 174 -16.38 44.78 11.07
C THR A 174 -15.89 43.77 12.12
N GLY A 175 -14.56 43.54 12.11
CA GLY A 175 -13.85 42.83 13.17
C GLY A 175 -12.33 42.81 13.02
N SER A 176 -11.73 44.00 13.06
CA SER A 176 -10.38 44.34 13.51
C SER A 176 -9.13 43.69 12.89
N VAL A 177 -8.33 44.61 12.35
CA VAL A 177 -6.95 44.53 11.86
C VAL A 177 -5.99 44.66 13.05
N GLU A 178 -4.96 43.80 13.11
CA GLU A 178 -3.70 44.11 13.80
C GLU A 178 -2.53 43.60 12.92
N PRO A 179 -1.65 44.47 12.41
CA PRO A 179 -0.43 44.09 11.72
C PRO A 179 0.78 44.38 12.61
N SER A 180 1.84 43.57 12.53
CA SER A 180 3.25 44.00 12.35
C SER A 180 4.25 42.86 12.62
N GLN A 181 4.99 42.52 11.56
CA GLN A 181 6.34 41.92 11.53
C GLN A 181 7.38 42.81 12.29
N PRO A 182 8.66 42.42 12.54
CA PRO A 182 9.52 41.61 11.65
C PRO A 182 10.61 40.69 12.27
N THR A 183 11.13 39.76 11.47
CA THR A 183 12.52 39.23 11.53
C THR A 183 13.50 40.32 11.04
N PRO A 184 14.79 40.42 11.48
CA PRO A 184 15.88 39.48 11.13
C PRO A 184 17.08 39.57 12.14
N PRO A 185 18.38 39.27 11.85
CA PRO A 185 19.03 38.57 10.73
C PRO A 185 20.01 37.44 11.14
N SER A 186 20.54 36.78 10.10
CA SER A 186 21.70 35.89 10.13
C SER A 186 23.02 36.70 10.10
N GLU A 187 23.95 36.35 10.99
CA GLU A 187 25.42 36.44 10.83
C GLU A 187 26.00 35.19 11.51
N GLY A 188 26.98 34.43 11.02
CA GLY A 188 28.11 34.81 10.18
C GLY A 188 29.41 34.59 10.95
N SER A 189 30.01 33.41 10.77
CA SER A 189 31.46 33.14 10.87
C SER A 189 32.20 33.00 12.22
N ALA A 190 32.75 31.78 12.38
CA ALA A 190 34.17 31.46 12.57
C ALA A 190 34.80 31.38 13.98
N LYS A 191 35.18 30.15 14.38
CA LYS A 191 36.56 29.65 14.65
C LYS A 191 36.48 28.28 15.36
N LYS A 192 36.93 27.18 14.75
CA LYS A 192 38.31 26.66 14.64
C LYS A 192 38.96 26.26 15.98
N ALA A 193 38.91 24.96 16.29
CA ALA A 193 39.94 24.20 17.02
C ALA A 193 39.67 22.69 16.73
N GLN A 194 40.35 22.08 15.76
CA GLN A 194 41.66 21.42 15.86
C GLN A 194 41.64 20.16 16.78
N LEU A 195 41.54 19.00 16.10
CA LEU A 195 42.08 17.65 16.36
C LEU A 195 43.13 17.51 17.51
N PRO A 196 43.22 16.31 18.12
CA PRO A 196 44.09 15.29 17.52
C PRO A 196 43.50 13.86 17.47
N ALA A 197 43.85 13.20 16.38
CA ALA A 197 43.91 11.75 16.27
C ALA A 197 44.98 11.18 17.22
N SER A 198 44.69 10.04 17.86
CA SER A 198 45.70 9.16 18.48
C SER A 198 45.23 7.70 18.31
N THR A 199 45.72 7.02 17.27
CA THR A 199 46.78 5.98 17.33
C THR A 199 46.36 4.61 17.86
N LYS A 200 46.35 3.66 16.92
CA LYS A 200 46.94 2.31 16.96
C LYS A 200 46.62 1.39 18.14
N LYS A 201 45.94 0.29 17.83
CA LYS A 201 46.17 -1.00 18.48
C LYS A 201 46.26 -2.12 17.42
N PRO A 202 47.45 -2.63 17.08
CA PRO A 202 47.58 -3.84 16.28
C PRO A 202 48.11 -5.00 17.15
N LYS A 203 47.35 -6.10 17.25
CA LYS A 203 47.78 -7.44 17.73
C LYS A 203 46.72 -8.42 17.19
N ARG A 204 46.95 -9.45 16.37
CA ARG A 204 48.12 -10.18 15.87
C ARG A 204 47.78 -10.76 14.48
N PRO A 205 48.75 -11.00 13.59
CA PRO A 205 48.52 -11.91 12.46
C PRO A 205 48.56 -13.36 12.95
N VAL A 206 47.55 -14.13 12.56
CA VAL A 206 47.56 -15.60 12.59
C VAL A 206 48.16 -16.00 11.25
N ASP A 207 49.42 -16.45 11.24
CA ASP A 207 49.85 -17.37 10.19
C ASP A 207 51.12 -18.14 10.54
N ARG A 208 51.07 -19.42 10.13
CA ARG A 208 52.16 -20.38 9.82
C ARG A 208 52.93 -21.13 10.94
N GLN A 209 52.54 -22.39 11.08
CA GLN A 209 53.40 -23.60 11.11
C GLN A 209 54.44 -23.62 9.95
N PRO A 210 55.52 -24.45 9.91
CA PRO A 210 55.59 -25.84 10.39
C PRO A 210 56.96 -26.32 10.96
N ASP A 211 57.00 -27.62 11.29
CA ASP A 211 58.12 -28.58 11.51
C ASP A 211 59.33 -28.19 12.39
#